data_AF-A0A2N0Q3P9-F1
#
_entry.id   AF-A0A2N0Q3P9-F1
#
_cell.length_a   1.000
_cell.length_b   1.000
_cell.length_c   1.000
_cell.angle_alpha   90.00
_cell.angle_beta   90.00
_cell.angle_gamma   90.00
#
_symmetry.space_group_name_H-M   'P 1'
#
loop_
_entity.id
_entity.type
_entity.pdbx_description
1 polymer ?
#
loop_
_entity_poly.entity_id
_entity_poly.type
_entity_poly.pdbx_seq_one_letter_code
_entity_poly.pdbx_strand_id
1 'polypeptide(L)'
;IKNPMDLFTINSKLENNQYTSTGEFEKDIRLIFRNCYTYNDIGSEIYTLGEKLELAFNKIWTEKIVFQVKQQKEKLKRIRDSDTDDGK
;
A
#
# COMPACT_ATOMS: atom_id res chain seq x y z
N ILE A 1 5.16 -18.94 13.31
CA ILE A 1 5.03 -17.51 12.91
C ILE A 1 5.11 -16.64 14.16
N LYS A 2 6.01 -15.64 14.21
CA LYS A 2 6.23 -14.81 15.41
C LYS A 2 5.29 -13.60 15.51
N ASN A 3 4.88 -13.05 14.37
CA ASN A 3 3.98 -11.89 14.29
C ASN A 3 2.84 -12.26 13.33
N PRO A 4 1.71 -12.81 13.82
CA PRO A 4 0.56 -13.11 12.98
C PRO A 4 -0.05 -11.82 12.41
N MET A 5 -0.65 -11.93 11.22
CA MET A 5 -1.40 -10.86 10.58
C MET A 5 -2.38 -11.47 9.58
N ASP A 6 -3.53 -10.84 9.41
CA ASP A 6 -4.60 -11.26 8.50
C ASP A 6 -5.45 -10.05 8.09
N LEU A 7 -6.30 -10.21 7.08
CA LEU A 7 -7.08 -9.12 6.52
C LEU A 7 -8.16 -8.58 7.46
N PHE A 8 -8.68 -9.39 8.39
CA PHE A 8 -9.65 -8.93 9.39
C PHE A 8 -8.97 -8.03 10.42
N THR A 9 -7.77 -8.40 10.87
CA THR A 9 -6.95 -7.55 11.74
C THR A 9 -6.61 -6.23 11.06
N ILE A 10 -6.19 -6.24 9.79
CA ILE A 10 -5.92 -5.02 9.02
C ILE A 10 -7.16 -4.13 8.87
N ASN A 11 -8.32 -4.74 8.58
CA ASN A 11 -9.57 -3.99 8.47
C ASN A 11 -9.95 -3.32 9.80
N SER A 12 -9.81 -4.04 10.92
CA SER A 12 -10.04 -3.48 12.25
C SER A 12 -9.08 -2.32 12.55
N LYS A 13 -7.79 -2.44 12.19
CA LYS A 13 -6.82 -1.35 12.36
C LYS A 13 -7.18 -0.11 11.52
N LEU A 14 -7.69 -0.29 10.30
CA LEU A 14 -8.18 0.80 9.46
C LEU A 14 -9.39 1.51 10.09
N GLU A 15 -10.41 0.75 10.49
CA GLU A 15 -11.64 1.30 11.10
C GLU A 15 -11.37 2.07 12.39
N ASN A 16 -10.34 1.65 13.13
CA ASN A 16 -9.93 2.29 14.38
C ASN A 16 -8.84 3.37 14.19
N ASN A 17 -8.58 3.83 12.96
CA ASN A 17 -7.58 4.85 12.64
C ASN A 17 -6.17 4.55 13.21
N GLN A 18 -5.79 3.27 13.28
CA GLN A 18 -4.52 2.84 13.88
C GLN A 18 -3.33 2.89 12.90
N TYR A 19 -3.56 3.31 11.65
CA TYR A 19 -2.51 3.57 10.68
C TYR A 19 -2.31 5.08 10.54
N THR A 20 -1.12 5.54 10.86
CA THR A 20 -0.72 6.95 10.72
C THR A 20 -0.25 7.27 9.30
N SER A 21 0.07 6.24 8.51
CA SER A 21 0.50 6.37 7.13
C SER A 21 0.11 5.16 6.29
N THR A 22 0.02 5.36 4.97
CA THR A 22 -0.16 4.27 4.00
C THR A 22 0.96 3.24 4.05
N GLY A 23 2.18 3.65 4.46
CA GLY A 23 3.31 2.74 4.61
C GLY A 23 3.16 1.76 5.77
N GLU A 24 2.45 2.12 6.85
CA GLU A 24 2.15 1.18 7.93
C GLU A 24 1.12 0.13 7.51
N PHE A 25 0.09 0.54 6.77
CA PHE A 25 -0.86 -0.38 6.15
C PHE A 25 -0.16 -1.35 5.20
N GLU A 26 0.72 -0.86 4.32
CA GLU A 26 1.47 -1.72 3.40
C GLU A 26 2.31 -2.75 4.17
N LYS A 27 2.99 -2.35 5.24
CA LYS A 27 3.83 -3.25 6.05
C LYS A 27 3.04 -4.45 6.59
N ASP A 28 1.80 -4.24 7.05
CA ASP A 28 0.97 -5.34 7.54
C ASP A 28 0.49 -6.26 6.42
N ILE A 29 0.13 -5.72 5.25
CA ILE A 29 -0.19 -6.55 4.07
C ILE A 29 1.03 -7.40 3.67
N ARG A 30 2.24 -6.80 3.64
CA ARG A 30 3.48 -7.54 3.36
C ARG A 30 3.76 -8.63 4.38
N LEU A 31 3.38 -8.40 5.65
CA LEU A 31 3.53 -9.39 6.71
C LEU A 31 2.64 -10.62 6.47
N ILE A 32 1.43 -10.44 5.91
CA ILE A 32 0.56 -11.56 5.50
C ILE A 32 1.29 -12.44 4.47
N PHE A 33 1.85 -11.84 3.40
CA PHE A 33 2.56 -12.60 2.36
C PHE A 33 3.81 -13.28 2.92
N ARG A 34 4.63 -12.57 3.70
CA ARG A 34 5.83 -13.15 4.31
C ARG A 34 5.48 -14.33 5.22
N ASN A 35 4.44 -14.20 6.04
CA ASN A 35 3.98 -15.29 6.90
C ASN A 35 3.46 -16.47 6.08
N CYS A 36 2.73 -16.21 4.99
CA CYS A 36 2.25 -17.23 4.06
C CYS A 36 3.44 -18.04 3.50
N TYR A 37 4.45 -17.38 2.96
CA TYR A 37 5.61 -18.06 2.35
C TYR A 37 6.56 -18.70 3.37
N THR A 38 6.52 -18.24 4.63
CA THR A 38 7.31 -18.85 5.71
C THR A 38 6.67 -20.15 6.21
N TYR A 39 5.34 -20.24 6.19
CA TYR A 39 4.61 -21.39 6.72
C TYR A 39 4.35 -22.47 5.67
N ASN A 40 4.13 -22.08 4.41
CA ASN A 40 3.71 -22.99 3.35
C ASN A 40 4.88 -23.34 2.45
N ASP A 41 4.93 -24.60 2.00
CA ASP A 41 5.96 -25.07 1.08
C ASP A 41 5.86 -24.38 -0.29
N ILE A 42 7.02 -24.11 -0.89
CA ILE A 42 7.11 -23.59 -2.25
C ILE A 42 6.39 -24.54 -3.22
N GLY A 43 5.53 -24.00 -4.07
CA GLY A 43 4.75 -24.77 -5.03
C GLY A 43 3.47 -25.40 -4.48
N SER A 44 3.22 -25.29 -3.17
CA SER A 44 1.89 -25.63 -2.62
C SER A 44 0.81 -24.69 -3.19
N GLU A 45 -0.44 -25.15 -3.15
CA GLU A 45 -1.59 -24.36 -3.60
C GLU A 45 -1.68 -23.03 -2.84
N ILE A 46 -1.50 -23.06 -1.52
CA ILE A 46 -1.57 -21.87 -0.67
C ILE A 46 -0.44 -20.89 -0.97
N TYR A 47 0.79 -21.38 -1.18
CA TYR A 47 1.91 -20.54 -1.59
C TYR A 47 1.60 -19.81 -2.91
N THR A 48 1.13 -20.57 -3.90
CA THR A 48 0.78 -20.04 -5.24
C THR A 48 -0.36 -19.03 -5.18
N LEU A 49 -1.37 -19.26 -4.32
CA LEU A 49 -2.44 -18.30 -4.09
C LEU A 49 -1.94 -17.02 -3.41
N GLY A 50 -0.98 -17.15 -2.49
CA GLY A 50 -0.27 -16.02 -1.89
C GLY A 50 0.42 -15.14 -2.94
N GLU A 51 1.16 -15.75 -3.88
CA GLU A 51 1.83 -15.03 -4.96
C GLU A 51 0.85 -14.27 -5.86
N LYS A 52 -0.28 -14.91 -6.22
CA LYS A 52 -1.32 -14.27 -7.03
C LYS A 52 -1.94 -13.07 -6.30
N LEU A 53 -2.20 -13.21 -5.01
CA LEU A 53 -2.76 -12.12 -4.21
C LEU A 53 -1.75 -10.97 -4.06
N GLU A 54 -0.47 -11.26 -3.84
CA GLU A 54 0.58 -10.25 -3.76
C GLU A 54 0.74 -9.49 -5.10
N LEU A 55 0.68 -10.20 -6.23
CA LEU A 55 0.72 -9.57 -7.55
C LEU A 55 -0.46 -8.61 -7.76
N ALA A 56 -1.67 -9.03 -7.39
CA ALA A 56 -2.86 -8.19 -7.48
C ALA A 56 -2.73 -6.94 -6.59
N PHE A 57 -2.25 -7.11 -5.35
CA PHE A 57 -1.97 -6.00 -4.44
C PHE A 57 -0.96 -5.02 -5.05
N ASN A 58 0.17 -5.51 -5.57
CA ASN A 58 1.24 -4.68 -6.15
C ASN A 58 0.75 -3.83 -7.31
N LYS A 59 -0.10 -4.40 -8.19
CA LYS A 59 -0.70 -3.68 -9.30
C LYS A 59 -1.54 -2.49 -8.79
N ILE A 60 -2.49 -2.78 -7.89
CA ILE A 60 -3.39 -1.77 -7.33
C ILE A 60 -2.61 -0.70 -6.57
N TRP A 61 -1.65 -1.12 -5.73
CA TRP A 61 -0.83 -0.22 -4.92
C TRP A 61 -0.05 0.75 -5.78
N THR A 62 0.63 0.24 -6.81
CA THR A 62 1.42 1.06 -7.74
C THR A 62 0.55 2.06 -8.49
N GLU A 63 -0.60 1.63 -9.02
CA GLU A 63 -1.54 2.51 -9.72
C GLU A 63 -2.01 3.66 -8.81
N LYS A 64 -2.30 3.38 -7.54
CA LYS A 64 -2.72 4.39 -6.56
C LYS A 64 -1.60 5.37 -6.20
N ILE A 65 -0.38 4.89 -5.98
CA ILE A 65 0.79 5.76 -5.72
C ILE A 65 1.07 6.67 -6.92
N VAL A 66 1.09 6.11 -8.13
CA VAL A 66 1.30 6.90 -9.37
C VAL A 66 0.23 7.98 -9.51
N PHE A 67 -1.04 7.65 -9.24
CA PHE A 67 -2.12 8.64 -9.25
C PHE A 67 -1.90 9.75 -8.20
N GLN A 68 -1.57 9.40 -6.96
CA GLN A 68 -1.30 10.38 -5.91
C GLN A 68 -0.14 11.33 -6.28
N VAL A 69 0.96 10.79 -6.81
CA VAL A 69 2.12 11.59 -7.24
C VAL A 69 1.74 12.56 -8.37
N LYS A 70 0.93 12.12 -9.33
CA LYS A 70 0.42 13.00 -10.41
C LYS A 70 -0.38 14.17 -9.82
N GLN A 71 -1.31 13.89 -8.89
CA GLN A 71 -2.11 14.93 -8.26
C GLN A 71 -1.26 15.92 -7.45
N GLN A 72 -0.24 15.44 -6.74
CA GLN A 72 0.68 16.30 -6.01
C GLN A 72 1.52 17.20 -6.94
N LYS A 73 2.01 16.65 -8.07
CA LYS A 73 2.76 17.44 -9.07
C LYS A 73 1.90 18.53 -9.72
N GLU A 74 0.66 18.21 -10.10
CA GLU A 74 -0.27 19.20 -10.67
C GLU A 74 -0.62 20.30 -9.65
N LYS A 75 -0.82 19.94 -8.38
CA LYS A 75 -1.05 20.92 -7.31
C LYS A 75 0.16 21.85 -7.14
N LEU A 76 1.38 21.30 -7.12
CA LEU A 76 2.61 22.08 -6.98
C LEU A 76 2.83 23.02 -8.17
N LYS A 77 2.52 22.57 -9.39
CA LYS A 77 2.59 23.40 -10.60
C LYS A 77 1.66 24.62 -10.52
N ARG A 78 0.41 24.42 -10.09
CA ARG A 78 -0.56 25.52 -9.94
C ARG A 78 -0.12 26.57 -8.93
N ILE A 79 0.50 26.15 -7.81
CA ILE A 79 1.04 27.07 -6.81
C ILE A 79 2.18 27.90 -7.41
N ARG A 80 3.10 27.25 -8.15
CA ARG A 80 4.20 27.96 -8.80
C ARG A 80 3.72 29.00 -9.82
N ASP A 81 2.67 28.67 -10.56
CA ASP A 81 2.13 29.56 -11.60
C ASP A 81 1.29 30.73 -11.00
N SER A 82 0.82 30.64 -9.74
CA SER A 82 0.13 31.74 -9.05
C SER A 82 1.08 32.76 -8.41
N ASP A 83 2.29 32.36 -8.01
CA ASP A 83 3.25 33.24 -7.34
C ASP A 83 3.96 34.21 -8.32
N THR A 84 3.71 34.10 -9.62
CA THR A 84 4.35 34.92 -10.67
C THR A 84 3.55 36.15 -11.12
N ASP A 85 2.38 36.45 -10.52
CA ASP A 85 1.48 37.52 -10.99
C ASP A 85 1.53 38.83 -10.16
N ASP A 86 2.19 38.88 -8.99
CA ASP A 86 2.24 40.07 -8.12
C ASP A 86 3.35 41.09 -8.49
N GLY A 87 3.66 41.22 -9.78
CA GLY A 87 4.83 41.94 -10.28
C GLY A 87 4.57 43.07 -11.29
N LYS A 88 3.40 43.72 -11.27
CA LYS A 88 3.14 44.93 -12.08
C LYS A 88 2.39 46.01 -11.31
#